data_AF-A0A839F176-F1
#
_entry.id   AF-A0A839F176-F1
#
_cell.length_a   1.000
_cell.length_b   1.000
_cell.length_c   1.000
_cell.angle_alpha   90.00
_cell.angle_beta   90.00
_cell.angle_gamma   90.00
#
_symmetry.space_group_name_H-M   'P 1'
#
loop_
_entity.id
_entity.type
_entity.pdbx_description
1 polymer ?
#
loop_
_entity_poly.entity_id
_entity_poly.type
_entity_poly.pdbx_seq_one_letter_code
_entity_poly.pdbx_strand_id
1 'polypeptide(L)'
;MNRSKASSIATTLSIAAALVPACAAAATWCVSTAGDLRAKLQVAASNGEDDVIRLVRGNYLTGGNGFSFNSTQVFALTINGGFDASCTSGSQDPRDTVLDGGGVSQVLAINGPGSVAIRHLTIRNGLRSGSSGGGLQMSGSLSTSQVVLAACILRDNSSDYAVGGAIIDGDGEIHVDGNLVTGNSAPNNGALYLYGGTTTNVYMTNNTITGNSASGAAPTMVFINYRNGAVPSSYLANNVFWGNTGGTDLQFYDGRTLLDHNDYAAITGSPAAGSNGNLGVDPQFAAAGNFHLSAASPLLGAGTPAPAGGLPTMDLEGNPRTYAGTVDLGAYERGDVIFADDFET
;
A
#
# COMPACT_ATOMS: atom_id res chain seq x y z
N MET A 1 -71.17 57.40 17.03
CA MET A 1 -70.42 56.71 15.96
C MET A 1 -68.97 57.15 16.02
N ASN A 2 -68.13 56.43 16.77
CA ASN A 2 -66.69 56.68 16.88
C ASN A 2 -65.97 55.50 16.24
N ARG A 3 -65.22 55.73 15.15
CA ARG A 3 -64.42 54.69 14.47
C ARG A 3 -62.97 54.77 14.97
N SER A 4 -62.48 53.68 15.56
CA SER A 4 -61.09 53.51 15.94
C SER A 4 -60.22 53.24 14.70
N LYS A 5 -59.00 53.79 14.67
CA LYS A 5 -57.97 53.47 13.68
C LYS A 5 -57.05 52.41 14.29
N ALA A 6 -56.94 51.25 13.64
CA ALA A 6 -55.93 50.24 13.97
C ALA A 6 -54.66 50.49 13.14
N SER A 7 -53.52 50.61 13.83
CA SER A 7 -52.18 50.72 13.26
C SER A 7 -51.62 49.32 13.01
N SER A 8 -51.15 49.03 11.81
CA SER A 8 -50.53 47.75 11.44
C SER A 8 -49.01 47.89 11.48
N ILE A 9 -48.36 47.13 12.35
CA ILE A 9 -46.90 47.04 12.47
C ILE A 9 -46.43 45.93 11.51
N ALA A 10 -45.62 46.28 10.52
CA ALA A 10 -45.00 45.35 9.59
C ALA A 10 -43.69 44.80 10.19
N THR A 11 -43.70 43.54 10.60
CA THR A 11 -42.51 42.84 11.07
C THR A 11 -41.77 42.25 9.86
N THR A 12 -40.55 42.72 9.60
CA THR A 12 -39.68 42.20 8.53
C THR A 12 -39.05 40.87 8.99
N LEU A 13 -39.36 39.79 8.28
CA LEU A 13 -38.83 38.45 8.55
C LEU A 13 -37.50 38.27 7.78
N SER A 14 -36.38 38.38 8.48
CA SER A 14 -35.04 38.10 7.94
C SER A 14 -34.86 36.59 7.79
N ILE A 15 -34.88 36.09 6.55
CA ILE A 15 -34.57 34.69 6.23
C ILE A 15 -33.06 34.51 6.31
N ALA A 16 -32.58 33.90 7.39
CA ALA A 16 -31.21 33.40 7.44
C ALA A 16 -31.09 32.21 6.50
N ALA A 17 -30.36 32.37 5.39
CA ALA A 17 -30.00 31.26 4.51
C ALA A 17 -29.08 30.31 5.29
N ALA A 18 -29.64 29.17 5.72
CA ALA A 18 -28.84 28.09 6.28
C ALA A 18 -27.93 27.54 5.18
N LEU A 19 -26.62 27.76 5.32
CA LEU A 19 -25.59 27.15 4.49
C LEU A 19 -25.62 25.65 4.81
N VAL A 20 -26.32 24.87 4.00
CA VAL A 20 -26.24 23.40 4.07
C VAL A 20 -24.83 23.03 3.63
N PRO A 21 -24.04 22.28 4.41
CA PRO A 21 -22.72 21.85 3.97
C PRO A 21 -22.92 21.02 2.71
N ALA A 22 -22.40 21.50 1.58
CA ALA A 22 -22.26 20.63 0.42
C ALA A 22 -21.35 19.47 0.87
N CYS A 23 -21.86 18.25 0.75
CA CYS A 23 -21.01 17.06 0.87
C CYS A 23 -19.98 17.20 -0.25
N ALA A 24 -18.77 17.67 0.08
CA ALA A 24 -17.74 17.93 -0.92
C ALA A 24 -17.37 16.59 -1.54
N ALA A 25 -17.73 16.40 -2.80
CA ALA A 25 -17.31 15.22 -3.55
C ALA A 25 -15.82 15.36 -3.85
N ALA A 26 -15.05 14.29 -3.67
CA ALA A 26 -13.62 14.31 -3.94
C ALA A 26 -13.32 14.76 -5.38
N ALA A 27 -12.35 15.64 -5.56
CA ALA A 27 -11.88 16.01 -6.88
C ALA A 27 -11.30 14.78 -7.57
N THR A 28 -11.84 14.44 -8.74
CA THR A 28 -11.47 13.22 -9.46
C THR A 28 -10.90 13.59 -10.82
N TRP A 29 -9.72 13.09 -11.15
CA TRP A 29 -9.07 13.30 -12.45
C TRP A 29 -8.73 12.00 -13.14
N CYS A 30 -8.99 11.98 -14.45
CA CYS A 30 -8.44 11.00 -15.37
C CYS A 30 -7.12 11.53 -15.93
N VAL A 31 -6.01 10.84 -15.66
CA VAL A 31 -4.66 11.29 -15.97
C VAL A 31 -4.01 10.27 -16.89
N SER A 32 -3.53 10.71 -18.06
CA SER A 32 -2.94 9.85 -19.08
C SER A 32 -1.48 10.19 -19.43
N THR A 33 -0.92 11.23 -18.81
CA THR A 33 0.46 11.66 -19.06
C THR A 33 1.21 11.95 -17.76
N ALA A 34 2.54 11.81 -17.79
CA ALA A 34 3.40 12.19 -16.66
C ALA A 34 3.33 13.69 -16.34
N GLY A 35 3.14 14.54 -17.36
CA GLY A 35 2.96 15.98 -17.16
C GLY A 35 1.69 16.29 -16.37
N ASP A 36 0.58 15.69 -16.78
CA ASP A 36 -0.70 15.85 -16.09
C ASP A 36 -0.66 15.30 -14.67
N LEU A 37 0.00 14.15 -14.45
CA LEU A 37 0.15 13.58 -13.10
C LEU A 37 0.82 14.58 -12.14
N ARG A 38 1.93 15.21 -12.56
CA ARG A 38 2.59 16.24 -11.74
C ARG A 38 1.67 17.42 -11.46
N ALA A 39 0.96 17.90 -12.48
CA ALA A 39 0.03 19.02 -12.32
C ALA A 39 -1.12 18.67 -11.35
N LYS A 40 -1.69 17.47 -11.44
CA LYS A 40 -2.79 17.04 -10.56
C LYS A 40 -2.36 16.79 -9.13
N LEU A 41 -1.15 16.28 -8.89
CA LEU A 41 -0.61 16.19 -7.53
C LEU A 41 -0.43 17.57 -6.89
N GLN A 42 -0.07 18.60 -7.66
CA GLN A 42 0.01 19.98 -7.15
C GLN A 42 -1.37 20.58 -6.83
N VAL A 43 -2.37 20.30 -7.66
CA VAL A 43 -3.76 20.74 -7.40
C VAL A 43 -4.31 20.06 -6.15
N ALA A 44 -4.20 18.74 -6.07
CA ALA A 44 -4.61 17.94 -4.92
C ALA A 44 -3.96 18.43 -3.60
N ALA A 45 -2.71 18.89 -3.66
CA ALA A 45 -2.02 19.36 -2.47
C ALA A 45 -2.57 20.69 -1.90
N SER A 46 -3.50 21.36 -2.58
CA SER A 46 -3.95 22.71 -2.19
C SER A 46 -5.41 23.06 -2.47
N ASN A 47 -6.22 22.19 -3.08
CA ASN A 47 -7.60 22.48 -3.46
C ASN A 47 -8.61 22.44 -2.29
N GLY A 48 -8.25 21.81 -1.18
CA GLY A 48 -9.06 21.85 0.04
C GLY A 48 -10.24 20.88 0.04
N GLU A 49 -10.07 19.73 -0.61
CA GLU A 49 -11.03 18.63 -0.71
C GLU A 49 -10.27 17.30 -0.82
N ASP A 50 -10.96 16.17 -0.66
CA ASP A 50 -10.36 14.86 -0.94
C ASP A 50 -10.09 14.70 -2.44
N ASP A 51 -9.09 13.88 -2.79
CA ASP A 51 -8.59 13.76 -4.16
C ASP A 51 -8.50 12.30 -4.63
N VAL A 52 -8.90 12.08 -5.89
CA VAL A 52 -8.77 10.80 -6.58
C VAL A 52 -8.10 11.00 -7.94
N ILE A 53 -6.90 10.46 -8.09
CA ILE A 53 -6.15 10.41 -9.34
C ILE A 53 -6.30 9.01 -9.94
N ARG A 54 -7.00 8.93 -11.07
CA ARG A 54 -7.16 7.72 -11.87
C ARG A 54 -6.15 7.75 -13.01
N LEU A 55 -5.18 6.85 -12.96
CA LEU A 55 -4.15 6.75 -13.98
C LEU A 55 -4.62 5.83 -15.10
N VAL A 56 -4.67 6.37 -16.31
CA VAL A 56 -4.89 5.59 -17.53
C VAL A 56 -3.71 4.62 -17.70
N ARG A 57 -3.98 3.43 -18.23
CA ARG A 57 -2.94 2.44 -18.55
C ARG A 57 -1.83 3.07 -19.40
N GLY A 58 -0.58 2.78 -19.05
CA GLY A 58 0.58 3.37 -19.70
C GLY A 58 1.79 3.52 -18.79
N ASN A 59 2.89 4.01 -19.37
CA ASN A 59 4.15 4.23 -18.69
C ASN A 59 4.39 5.73 -18.45
N TYR A 60 4.60 6.11 -17.19
CA TYR A 60 4.77 7.48 -16.73
C TYR A 60 6.21 7.65 -16.26
N LEU A 61 7.05 8.19 -17.15
CA LEU A 61 8.46 8.45 -16.84
C LEU A 61 8.63 9.71 -15.99
N THR A 62 9.47 9.61 -14.96
CA THR A 62 9.86 10.78 -14.16
C THR A 62 10.73 11.75 -14.95
N GLY A 63 11.51 11.29 -15.93
CA GLY A 63 12.45 12.13 -16.67
C GLY A 63 13.44 12.89 -15.76
N GLY A 64 13.80 12.30 -14.62
CA GLY A 64 14.65 12.92 -13.60
C GLY A 64 13.90 13.81 -12.58
N ASN A 65 12.61 14.10 -12.82
CA ASN A 65 11.76 14.82 -11.88
C ASN A 65 10.62 13.92 -11.39
N GLY A 66 10.80 13.37 -10.19
CA GLY A 66 9.85 12.47 -9.53
C GLY A 66 8.45 13.09 -9.38
N PHE A 67 7.46 12.23 -9.15
CA PHE A 67 6.11 12.66 -8.83
C PHE A 67 6.03 13.03 -7.36
N SER A 68 5.55 14.23 -7.05
CA SER A 68 5.53 14.73 -5.66
C SER A 68 4.19 15.34 -5.29
N PHE A 69 3.66 14.91 -4.15
CA PHE A 69 2.56 15.54 -3.43
C PHE A 69 3.08 16.00 -2.07
N ASN A 70 2.91 17.28 -1.76
CA ASN A 70 3.31 17.84 -0.48
C ASN A 70 2.18 18.75 0.00
N SER A 71 1.37 18.25 0.91
CA SER A 71 0.19 18.95 1.41
C SER A 71 0.31 19.20 2.91
N THR A 72 -0.25 20.33 3.34
CA THR A 72 -0.51 20.62 4.76
C THR A 72 -1.99 20.41 5.11
N GLN A 73 -2.80 20.00 4.14
CA GLN A 73 -4.24 19.79 4.28
C GLN A 73 -4.53 18.37 4.76
N VAL A 74 -5.61 18.21 5.53
CA VAL A 74 -6.01 16.94 6.16
C VAL A 74 -6.80 16.01 5.23
N PHE A 75 -7.00 16.43 3.98
CA PHE A 75 -7.78 15.70 2.99
C PHE A 75 -7.03 14.48 2.44
N ALA A 76 -7.80 13.49 2.01
CA ALA A 76 -7.28 12.21 1.54
C ALA A 76 -6.80 12.29 0.08
N LEU A 77 -5.75 11.53 -0.25
CA LEU A 77 -5.30 11.32 -1.62
C LEU A 77 -5.38 9.84 -1.99
N THR A 78 -6.10 9.51 -3.07
CA THR A 78 -6.08 8.17 -3.68
C THR A 78 -5.47 8.23 -5.07
N ILE A 79 -4.49 7.38 -5.35
CA ILE A 79 -3.91 7.15 -6.67
C ILE A 79 -4.19 5.70 -7.06
N ASN A 80 -4.84 5.50 -8.20
CA ASN A 80 -5.23 4.17 -8.66
C ASN A 80 -4.91 3.99 -10.15
N GLY A 81 -4.26 2.88 -10.51
CA GLY A 81 -3.92 2.53 -11.89
C GLY A 81 -4.98 1.68 -12.60
N GLY A 82 -4.67 1.32 -13.85
CA GLY A 82 -5.44 0.35 -14.64
C GLY A 82 -6.59 0.93 -15.49
N PHE A 83 -6.80 2.25 -15.49
CA PHE A 83 -7.99 2.85 -16.12
C PHE A 83 -7.93 2.87 -17.65
N ASP A 84 -9.08 2.67 -18.30
CA ASP A 84 -9.25 2.97 -19.72
C ASP A 84 -9.08 4.47 -20.02
N ALA A 85 -9.03 4.84 -21.30
CA ALA A 85 -8.79 6.22 -21.73
C ALA A 85 -9.85 7.23 -21.24
N SER A 86 -11.04 6.75 -20.86
CA SER A 86 -12.14 7.56 -20.32
C SER A 86 -12.25 7.52 -18.79
N CYS A 87 -11.40 6.74 -18.11
CA CYS A 87 -11.48 6.42 -16.68
C CYS A 87 -12.86 5.96 -16.19
N THR A 88 -13.56 5.21 -17.05
CA THR A 88 -14.89 4.63 -16.81
C THR A 88 -14.83 3.19 -16.37
N SER A 89 -13.79 2.46 -16.78
CA SER A 89 -13.51 1.09 -16.37
C SER A 89 -12.02 0.94 -16.09
N GLY A 90 -11.65 -0.07 -15.29
CA GLY A 90 -10.27 -0.32 -14.90
C GLY A 90 -9.95 -1.81 -14.84
N SER A 91 -8.74 -2.15 -15.26
CA SER A 91 -8.08 -3.41 -14.91
C SER A 91 -7.51 -3.28 -13.50
N GLN A 92 -7.43 -4.38 -12.76
CA GLN A 92 -6.73 -4.41 -11.46
C GLN A 92 -5.28 -4.89 -11.60
N ASP A 93 -4.85 -5.32 -12.79
CA ASP A 93 -3.46 -5.74 -13.01
C ASP A 93 -2.51 -4.53 -12.88
N PRO A 94 -1.62 -4.49 -11.87
CA PRO A 94 -0.70 -3.39 -11.65
C PRO A 94 0.36 -3.24 -12.73
N ARG A 95 0.49 -4.20 -13.66
CA ARG A 95 1.40 -4.09 -14.82
C ARG A 95 0.89 -3.12 -15.87
N ASP A 96 -0.40 -2.82 -15.88
CA ASP A 96 -1.03 -1.95 -16.89
C ASP A 96 -0.68 -0.47 -16.70
N THR A 97 -0.35 -0.05 -15.49
CA THR A 97 0.05 1.34 -15.17
C THR A 97 1.39 1.34 -14.45
N VAL A 98 2.39 1.98 -15.06
CA VAL A 98 3.76 1.99 -14.56
C VAL A 98 4.22 3.41 -14.27
N LEU A 99 4.65 3.69 -13.04
CA LEU A 99 5.44 4.86 -12.69
C LEU A 99 6.92 4.45 -12.68
N ASP A 100 7.74 5.11 -13.50
CA ASP A 100 9.10 4.67 -13.80
C ASP A 100 10.12 5.80 -13.55
N GLY A 101 11.01 5.56 -12.58
CA GLY A 101 12.07 6.49 -12.17
C GLY A 101 13.26 6.57 -13.12
N GLY A 102 13.34 5.65 -14.10
CA GLY A 102 14.41 5.59 -15.10
C GLY A 102 15.83 5.39 -14.53
N GLY A 103 15.95 4.98 -13.27
CA GLY A 103 17.22 4.86 -12.55
C GLY A 103 17.86 6.21 -12.21
N VAL A 104 17.12 7.32 -12.28
CA VAL A 104 17.67 8.68 -12.13
C VAL A 104 16.95 9.54 -11.09
N SER A 105 15.78 9.11 -10.61
CA SER A 105 15.04 9.82 -9.56
C SER A 105 14.24 8.88 -8.68
N GLN A 106 13.87 9.35 -7.49
CA GLN A 106 12.76 8.76 -6.76
C GLN A 106 11.50 8.78 -7.63
N VAL A 107 10.67 7.75 -7.56
CA VAL A 107 9.48 7.65 -8.42
C VAL A 107 8.36 8.53 -7.87
N LEU A 108 7.94 8.28 -6.63
CA LEU A 108 6.78 8.94 -6.02
C LEU A 108 7.06 9.31 -4.56
N ALA A 109 6.78 10.56 -4.21
CA ALA A 109 6.86 11.07 -2.84
C ALA A 109 5.55 11.75 -2.45
N ILE A 110 4.84 11.17 -1.47
CA ILE A 110 3.61 11.69 -0.90
C ILE A 110 3.89 12.09 0.55
N ASN A 111 3.78 13.38 0.85
CA ASN A 111 3.89 13.89 2.20
C ASN A 111 2.64 14.70 2.54
N GLY A 112 1.89 14.25 3.54
CA GLY A 112 0.70 14.96 4.01
C GLY A 112 0.16 14.40 5.31
N PRO A 113 -0.71 15.14 6.02
CA PRO A 113 -1.31 14.66 7.26
C PRO A 113 -2.50 13.71 7.01
N GLY A 114 -3.21 13.87 5.88
CA GLY A 114 -4.40 13.08 5.54
C GLY A 114 -4.12 11.61 5.19
N SER A 115 -5.19 10.86 4.94
CA SER A 115 -5.10 9.48 4.45
C SER A 115 -4.51 9.44 3.04
N VAL A 116 -3.72 8.41 2.75
CA VAL A 116 -3.12 8.20 1.42
C VAL A 116 -3.33 6.78 0.99
N ALA A 117 -3.73 6.57 -0.25
CA ALA A 117 -3.85 5.23 -0.80
C ALA A 117 -3.30 5.11 -2.23
N ILE A 118 -2.47 4.09 -2.47
CA ILE A 118 -1.88 3.78 -3.77
C ILE A 118 -2.27 2.35 -4.14
N ARG A 119 -2.89 2.17 -5.32
CA ARG A 119 -3.39 0.86 -5.78
C ARG A 119 -3.17 0.59 -7.27
N HIS A 120 -3.08 -0.70 -7.60
CA HIS A 120 -3.10 -1.26 -8.97
C HIS A 120 -2.11 -0.58 -9.92
N LEU A 121 -0.86 -0.40 -9.48
CA LEU A 121 0.20 0.14 -10.32
C LEU A 121 1.56 -0.45 -9.97
N THR A 122 2.49 -0.29 -10.92
CA THR A 122 3.90 -0.64 -10.75
C THR A 122 4.72 0.61 -10.46
N ILE A 123 5.56 0.57 -9.42
CA ILE A 123 6.58 1.58 -9.12
C ILE A 123 7.93 0.92 -9.34
N ARG A 124 8.70 1.44 -10.31
CA ARG A 124 9.98 0.81 -10.67
C ARG A 124 11.11 1.76 -11.02
N ASN A 125 12.32 1.20 -11.04
CA ASN A 125 13.55 1.88 -11.43
C ASN A 125 13.75 3.20 -10.69
N GLY A 126 13.30 3.30 -9.45
CA GLY A 126 13.57 4.44 -8.60
C GLY A 126 15.04 4.47 -8.20
N LEU A 127 15.64 5.65 -8.17
CA LEU A 127 16.95 5.88 -7.56
C LEU A 127 16.88 7.08 -6.64
N ARG A 128 17.19 6.87 -5.36
CA ARG A 128 17.22 7.95 -4.36
C ARG A 128 18.53 7.99 -3.61
N SER A 129 19.20 9.13 -3.72
CA SER A 129 20.27 9.49 -2.80
C SER A 129 19.71 10.03 -1.48
N GLY A 130 20.19 9.49 -0.35
CA GLY A 130 19.83 9.94 1.00
C GLY A 130 18.68 9.18 1.67
N SER A 131 18.05 9.80 2.67
CA SER A 131 17.20 9.12 3.67
C SER A 131 15.73 8.85 3.27
N SER A 132 15.46 8.63 1.99
CA SER A 132 14.11 8.37 1.46
C SER A 132 14.06 7.02 0.73
N GLY A 133 12.85 6.49 0.51
CA GLY A 133 12.67 5.27 -0.28
C GLY A 133 12.99 5.49 -1.76
N GLY A 134 13.73 4.57 -2.37
CA GLY A 134 14.14 4.61 -3.77
C GLY A 134 12.97 4.70 -4.74
N GLY A 135 11.96 3.84 -4.54
CA GLY A 135 10.72 3.87 -5.30
C GLY A 135 9.73 4.88 -4.74
N LEU A 136 9.30 4.62 -3.51
CA LEU A 136 8.15 5.30 -2.90
C LEU A 136 8.48 5.87 -1.52
N GLN A 137 7.94 7.06 -1.24
CA GLN A 137 7.71 7.56 0.10
C GLN A 137 6.24 7.95 0.22
N MET A 138 5.57 7.51 1.27
CA MET A 138 4.20 7.95 1.58
C MET A 138 4.01 8.16 3.07
N SER A 139 3.30 9.23 3.45
CA SER A 139 2.98 9.51 4.84
C SER A 139 1.55 9.98 5.10
N GLY A 140 1.06 9.66 6.30
CA GLY A 140 -0.16 10.16 6.91
C GLY A 140 0.05 10.38 8.40
N SER A 141 0.10 11.65 8.84
CA SER A 141 0.51 12.01 10.21
C SER A 141 -0.66 12.26 11.17
N LEU A 142 -1.90 12.00 10.76
CA LEU A 142 -3.05 12.03 11.67
C LEU A 142 -3.26 10.66 12.29
N SER A 143 -3.63 10.61 13.56
CA SER A 143 -4.01 9.36 14.25
C SER A 143 -5.25 8.68 13.66
N THR A 144 -6.00 9.38 12.80
CA THR A 144 -7.16 8.87 12.06
C THR A 144 -6.84 8.58 10.59
N SER A 145 -5.61 8.82 10.14
CA SER A 145 -5.22 8.57 8.76
C SER A 145 -5.09 7.07 8.49
N GLN A 146 -5.34 6.69 7.25
CA GLN A 146 -4.98 5.37 6.73
C GLN A 146 -3.97 5.55 5.61
N VAL A 147 -2.84 4.87 5.72
CA VAL A 147 -1.76 4.86 4.73
C VAL A 147 -1.75 3.49 4.07
N VAL A 148 -2.26 3.39 2.85
CA VAL A 148 -2.54 2.13 2.16
C VAL A 148 -1.69 1.97 0.91
N LEU A 149 -0.91 0.89 0.86
CA LEU A 149 -0.25 0.41 -0.35
C LEU A 149 -0.82 -0.98 -0.67
N ALA A 150 -1.64 -1.08 -1.71
CA ALA A 150 -2.32 -2.34 -2.00
C ALA A 150 -2.32 -2.73 -3.48
N ALA A 151 -2.18 -4.03 -3.76
CA ALA A 151 -2.16 -4.57 -5.11
C ALA A 151 -1.19 -3.83 -6.05
N CYS A 152 0.02 -3.55 -5.55
CA CYS A 152 1.07 -2.86 -6.30
C CYS A 152 2.27 -3.77 -6.55
N ILE A 153 3.06 -3.43 -7.57
CA ILE A 153 4.39 -4.00 -7.80
C ILE A 153 5.44 -2.93 -7.49
N LEU A 154 6.30 -3.18 -6.52
CA LEU A 154 7.47 -2.35 -6.25
C LEU A 154 8.70 -3.12 -6.69
N ARG A 155 9.32 -2.70 -7.79
CA ARG A 155 10.43 -3.46 -8.36
C ARG A 155 11.62 -2.66 -8.81
N ASP A 156 12.80 -3.24 -8.67
CA ASP A 156 14.04 -2.70 -9.24
C ASP A 156 14.31 -1.26 -8.77
N ASN A 157 13.85 -0.89 -7.57
CA ASN A 157 14.09 0.41 -6.97
C ASN A 157 15.32 0.36 -6.06
N SER A 158 16.05 1.47 -5.98
CA SER A 158 17.29 1.54 -5.23
C SER A 158 17.46 2.83 -4.44
N SER A 159 18.12 2.71 -3.28
CA SER A 159 18.66 3.84 -2.54
C SER A 159 20.13 3.58 -2.22
N ASP A 160 20.95 4.63 -2.25
CA ASP A 160 22.35 4.54 -1.83
C ASP A 160 22.53 4.61 -0.30
N TYR A 161 21.43 4.70 0.46
CA TYR A 161 21.49 4.85 1.91
C TYR A 161 20.35 4.14 2.65
N ALA A 162 19.10 4.58 2.49
CA ALA A 162 18.01 4.16 3.37
C ALA A 162 17.28 2.90 2.90
N VAL A 163 16.35 3.04 1.95
CA VAL A 163 15.42 1.96 1.60
C VAL A 163 15.28 1.83 0.09
N GLY A 164 15.41 0.62 -0.44
CA GLY A 164 15.32 0.37 -1.89
C GLY A 164 13.91 0.59 -2.42
N GLY A 165 12.93 -0.14 -1.86
CA GLY A 165 11.53 -0.09 -2.29
C GLY A 165 10.78 1.13 -1.76
N ALA A 166 10.27 1.07 -0.53
CA ALA A 166 9.40 2.10 0.02
C ALA A 166 9.61 2.44 1.50
N ILE A 167 9.41 3.72 1.83
CA ILE A 167 9.16 4.18 3.20
C ILE A 167 7.68 4.53 3.36
N ILE A 168 7.05 3.96 4.38
CA ILE A 168 5.63 4.20 4.71
C ILE A 168 5.56 4.67 6.16
N ASP A 169 5.14 5.92 6.37
CA ASP A 169 5.02 6.55 7.70
C ASP A 169 3.55 6.83 8.02
N GLY A 170 3.02 6.27 9.10
CA GLY A 170 1.63 6.42 9.47
C GLY A 170 1.48 6.60 10.96
N ASP A 171 0.75 7.64 11.39
CA ASP A 171 0.38 7.84 12.80
C ASP A 171 -1.00 7.22 13.13
N GLY A 172 -1.82 6.90 12.11
CA GLY A 172 -3.10 6.18 12.23
C GLY A 172 -2.94 4.68 11.97
N GLU A 173 -3.38 4.21 10.80
CA GLU A 173 -3.16 2.82 10.37
C GLU A 173 -2.28 2.76 9.12
N ILE A 174 -1.49 1.70 9.02
CA ILE A 174 -0.71 1.34 7.83
C ILE A 174 -1.22 0.01 7.32
N HIS A 175 -1.56 -0.05 6.03
CA HIS A 175 -2.04 -1.27 5.35
C HIS A 175 -1.14 -1.53 4.14
N VAL A 176 -0.49 -2.70 4.10
CA VAL A 176 0.38 -3.13 3.01
C VAL A 176 -0.15 -4.48 2.52
N ASP A 177 -0.98 -4.48 1.48
CA ASP A 177 -1.78 -5.66 1.15
C ASP A 177 -1.65 -6.12 -0.30
N GLY A 178 -1.45 -7.42 -0.51
CA GLY A 178 -1.49 -8.00 -1.84
C GLY A 178 -0.39 -7.50 -2.76
N ASN A 179 0.76 -7.05 -2.24
CA ASN A 179 1.82 -6.46 -3.07
C ASN A 179 2.91 -7.48 -3.45
N LEU A 180 3.53 -7.26 -4.61
CA LEU A 180 4.81 -7.87 -4.95
C LEU A 180 5.93 -6.83 -4.79
N VAL A 181 6.90 -7.12 -3.92
CA VAL A 181 8.07 -6.27 -3.67
C VAL A 181 9.32 -7.05 -4.01
N THR A 182 10.00 -6.71 -5.12
CA THR A 182 11.07 -7.55 -5.66
C THR A 182 12.21 -6.81 -6.35
N GLY A 183 13.44 -7.32 -6.27
CA GLY A 183 14.58 -6.72 -6.96
C GLY A 183 15.00 -5.34 -6.41
N ASN A 184 14.47 -4.92 -5.27
CA ASN A 184 14.83 -3.64 -4.67
C ASN A 184 16.13 -3.75 -3.88
N SER A 185 16.92 -2.67 -3.83
CA SER A 185 18.23 -2.67 -3.18
C SER A 185 18.57 -1.40 -2.41
N ALA A 186 19.15 -1.55 -1.21
CA ALA A 186 19.77 -0.43 -0.49
C ALA A 186 20.74 -0.94 0.57
N PRO A 187 21.65 -0.11 1.10
CA PRO A 187 22.51 -0.53 2.20
C PRO A 187 21.74 -1.01 3.44
N ASN A 188 20.70 -0.30 3.89
CA ASN A 188 20.02 -0.65 5.13
C ASN A 188 18.81 -1.57 4.91
N ASN A 189 17.82 -1.11 4.14
CA ASN A 189 16.57 -1.83 3.93
C ASN A 189 16.33 -2.13 2.45
N GLY A 190 16.43 -3.40 2.05
CA GLY A 190 16.27 -3.77 0.64
C GLY A 190 14.86 -3.45 0.12
N ALA A 191 13.82 -3.78 0.88
CA ALA A 191 12.43 -3.75 0.44
C ALA A 191 11.62 -2.58 1.05
N LEU A 192 11.25 -2.69 2.33
CA LEU A 192 10.29 -1.79 2.97
C LEU A 192 10.78 -1.30 4.33
N TYR A 193 10.41 -0.08 4.66
CA TYR A 193 10.52 0.46 6.02
C TYR A 193 9.16 1.04 6.41
N LEU A 194 8.55 0.43 7.43
CA LEU A 194 7.27 0.86 7.98
C LEU A 194 7.55 1.59 9.29
N TYR A 195 7.05 2.81 9.39
CA TYR A 195 7.20 3.66 10.57
C TYR A 195 5.85 4.01 11.16
N GLY A 196 5.55 3.41 12.31
CA GLY A 196 4.34 3.74 13.06
C GLY A 196 4.55 4.84 14.09
N GLY A 197 3.49 5.60 14.32
CA GLY A 197 3.31 6.41 15.53
C GLY A 197 3.18 5.57 16.80
N THR A 198 2.89 6.22 17.93
CA THR A 198 2.83 5.57 19.25
C THR A 198 1.62 4.66 19.45
N THR A 199 0.60 4.81 18.62
CA THR A 199 -0.67 4.08 18.65
C THR A 199 -1.01 3.43 17.30
N THR A 200 -0.04 3.36 16.39
CA THR A 200 -0.29 2.94 15.00
C THR A 200 -0.44 1.45 14.90
N ASN A 201 -1.50 1.01 14.23
CA ASN A 201 -1.63 -0.37 13.79
C ASN A 201 -1.04 -0.55 12.40
N VAL A 202 -0.20 -1.58 12.24
CA VAL A 202 0.35 -2.01 10.96
C VAL A 202 -0.28 -3.34 10.58
N TYR A 203 -0.89 -3.40 9.40
CA TYR A 203 -1.42 -4.60 8.79
C TYR A 203 -0.62 -4.89 7.52
N MET A 204 -0.13 -6.13 7.39
CA MET A 204 0.46 -6.59 6.14
C MET A 204 -0.12 -7.95 5.78
N THR A 205 -0.86 -8.00 4.68
CA THR A 205 -1.58 -9.21 4.30
C THR A 205 -1.25 -9.62 2.87
N ASN A 206 -0.98 -10.91 2.64
CA ASN A 206 -0.83 -11.48 1.29
C ASN A 206 0.23 -10.76 0.42
N ASN A 207 1.37 -10.38 0.99
CA ASN A 207 2.49 -9.83 0.21
C ASN A 207 3.49 -10.90 -0.18
N THR A 208 4.11 -10.75 -1.35
CA THR A 208 5.32 -11.51 -1.73
C THR A 208 6.50 -10.55 -1.77
N ILE A 209 7.46 -10.74 -0.87
CA ILE A 209 8.66 -9.91 -0.72
C ILE A 209 9.89 -10.78 -0.97
N THR A 210 10.44 -10.67 -2.18
CA THR A 210 11.42 -11.65 -2.67
C THR A 210 12.48 -11.07 -3.60
N GLY A 211 13.69 -11.60 -3.58
CA GLY A 211 14.78 -11.14 -4.46
C GLY A 211 15.22 -9.71 -4.18
N ASN A 212 14.93 -9.16 -3.00
CA ASN A 212 15.47 -7.88 -2.57
C ASN A 212 16.85 -8.09 -1.95
N SER A 213 17.67 -7.05 -1.94
CA SER A 213 19.05 -7.13 -1.42
C SER A 213 19.39 -5.95 -0.54
N ALA A 214 20.20 -6.19 0.49
CA ALA A 214 20.81 -5.13 1.26
C ALA A 214 22.26 -5.45 1.64
N SER A 215 23.09 -4.43 1.87
CA SER A 215 24.55 -4.60 1.91
C SER A 215 25.25 -3.89 3.08
N GLY A 216 24.50 -3.27 3.98
CA GLY A 216 24.99 -2.53 5.13
C GLY A 216 25.46 -3.44 6.27
N ALA A 217 25.70 -2.85 7.44
CA ALA A 217 26.23 -3.57 8.60
C ALA A 217 25.18 -4.40 9.37
N ALA A 218 23.93 -3.94 9.40
CA ALA A 218 22.79 -4.66 9.98
C ALA A 218 21.58 -4.60 9.04
N PRO A 219 21.71 -5.17 7.83
CA PRO A 219 20.70 -5.06 6.80
C PRO A 219 19.49 -5.96 7.10
N THR A 220 18.32 -5.50 6.65
CA THR A 220 17.07 -6.28 6.67
C THR A 220 16.26 -5.94 5.41
N MET A 221 15.30 -6.76 5.02
CA MET A 221 14.46 -6.43 3.86
C MET A 221 13.30 -5.55 4.28
N VAL A 222 12.58 -5.99 5.31
CA VAL A 222 11.46 -5.24 5.89
C VAL A 222 11.80 -4.89 7.32
N PHE A 223 11.72 -3.60 7.65
CA PHE A 223 11.80 -3.16 9.04
C PHE A 223 10.51 -2.48 9.47
N ILE A 224 9.91 -2.99 10.54
CA ILE A 224 8.77 -2.38 11.21
C ILE A 224 9.28 -1.69 12.48
N ASN A 225 9.24 -0.36 12.46
CA ASN A 225 9.72 0.50 13.54
C ASN A 225 8.57 1.38 14.06
N TYR A 226 8.65 1.78 15.33
CA TYR A 226 7.62 2.57 16.02
C TYR A 226 8.25 3.72 16.80
N ARG A 227 7.55 4.86 16.84
CA ARG A 227 7.78 5.90 17.85
C ARG A 227 7.37 5.32 19.21
N ASN A 228 8.25 5.40 20.22
CA ASN A 228 8.08 4.85 21.59
C ASN A 228 6.60 4.75 22.07
N GLY A 229 5.97 3.58 21.89
CA GLY A 229 4.56 3.31 22.19
C GLY A 229 4.31 1.91 22.79
N ALA A 230 3.07 1.64 23.21
CA ALA A 230 2.62 0.39 23.83
C ALA A 230 2.32 -0.72 22.80
N VAL A 231 2.36 -1.97 23.24
CA VAL A 231 2.50 -3.20 22.43
C VAL A 231 1.26 -4.11 22.60
N PRO A 232 0.81 -4.92 21.61
CA PRO A 232 1.25 -5.03 20.21
C PRO A 232 0.47 -4.12 19.26
N SER A 233 1.07 -3.86 18.09
CA SER A 233 0.48 -2.96 17.10
C SER A 233 0.81 -3.34 15.65
N SER A 234 1.36 -4.53 15.40
CA SER A 234 1.58 -5.04 14.04
C SER A 234 1.01 -6.44 13.86
N TYR A 235 0.33 -6.67 12.75
CA TYR A 235 -0.30 -7.93 12.36
C TYR A 235 0.12 -8.27 10.94
N LEU A 236 0.92 -9.32 10.79
CA LEU A 236 1.41 -9.81 9.51
C LEU A 236 0.78 -11.16 9.26
N ALA A 237 0.06 -11.31 8.14
CA ALA A 237 -0.55 -12.58 7.79
C ALA A 237 -0.45 -12.94 6.31
N ASN A 238 -0.39 -14.24 6.02
CA ASN A 238 -0.38 -14.78 4.66
C ASN A 238 0.75 -14.23 3.77
N ASN A 239 1.86 -13.75 4.33
CA ASN A 239 2.95 -13.16 3.54
C ASN A 239 4.03 -14.20 3.22
N VAL A 240 4.75 -13.97 2.13
CA VAL A 240 5.96 -14.70 1.76
C VAL A 240 7.14 -13.73 1.79
N PHE A 241 8.10 -13.96 2.67
CA PHE A 241 9.37 -13.24 2.73
C PHE A 241 10.53 -14.21 2.45
N TRP A 242 10.89 -14.38 1.18
CA TRP A 242 11.82 -15.44 0.79
C TRP A 242 12.78 -15.03 -0.32
N GLY A 243 13.96 -15.66 -0.35
CA GLY A 243 14.94 -15.45 -1.43
C GLY A 243 15.50 -14.04 -1.46
N ASN A 244 15.46 -13.34 -0.34
CA ASN A 244 16.14 -12.06 -0.18
C ASN A 244 17.58 -12.26 0.28
N THR A 245 18.45 -11.28 0.05
CA THR A 245 19.89 -11.43 0.27
C THR A 245 20.50 -10.31 1.10
N GLY A 246 21.52 -10.67 1.86
CA GLY A 246 22.37 -9.75 2.58
C GLY A 246 21.95 -9.44 4.01
N GLY A 247 20.73 -9.81 4.45
CA GLY A 247 20.22 -9.57 5.80
C GLY A 247 19.10 -10.53 6.20
N THR A 248 18.35 -10.20 7.26
CA THR A 248 17.10 -10.90 7.59
C THR A 248 15.97 -10.47 6.67
N ASP A 249 14.97 -11.34 6.48
CA ASP A 249 13.79 -11.02 5.69
C ASP A 249 12.91 -9.98 6.39
N LEU A 250 12.83 -10.08 7.71
CA LEU A 250 11.96 -9.25 8.51
C LEU A 250 12.61 -8.90 9.85
N GLN A 251 12.55 -7.62 10.20
CA GLN A 251 12.99 -7.09 11.49
C GLN A 251 11.85 -6.32 12.17
N PHE A 252 11.71 -6.53 13.47
CA PHE A 252 10.77 -5.80 14.33
C PHE A 252 11.23 -5.87 15.80
N TYR A 253 10.58 -5.09 16.68
CA TYR A 253 10.84 -5.17 18.11
C TYR A 253 10.09 -6.34 18.77
N ASP A 254 10.74 -6.93 19.78
CA ASP A 254 10.20 -8.07 20.52
C ASP A 254 8.78 -7.84 21.05
N GLY A 255 7.92 -8.84 20.85
CA GLY A 255 6.56 -8.89 21.35
C GLY A 255 5.58 -7.96 20.64
N ARG A 256 5.99 -7.19 19.61
CA ARG A 256 5.14 -6.17 18.96
C ARG A 256 4.46 -6.56 17.66
N THR A 257 4.87 -7.70 17.11
CA THR A 257 4.43 -8.16 15.79
C THR A 257 3.87 -9.55 15.94
N LEU A 258 2.58 -9.71 15.68
CA LEU A 258 1.94 -11.01 15.57
C LEU A 258 2.14 -11.53 14.14
N LEU A 259 2.75 -12.70 14.01
CA LEU A 259 2.95 -13.39 12.73
C LEU A 259 1.96 -14.56 12.63
N ASP A 260 1.05 -14.51 11.66
CA ASP A 260 0.01 -15.52 11.45
C ASP A 260 0.06 -16.10 10.03
N HIS A 261 0.44 -17.37 9.87
CA HIS A 261 0.50 -18.02 8.55
C HIS A 261 1.39 -17.28 7.53
N ASN A 262 2.60 -16.86 7.94
CA ASN A 262 3.60 -16.31 7.02
C ASN A 262 4.67 -17.35 6.68
N ASP A 263 5.34 -17.19 5.54
CA ASP A 263 6.56 -17.93 5.20
C ASP A 263 7.76 -16.98 5.22
N TYR A 264 8.83 -17.35 5.93
CA TYR A 264 10.07 -16.56 5.99
C TYR A 264 11.31 -17.43 6.24
N ALA A 265 12.48 -17.00 5.75
CA ALA A 265 13.73 -17.71 6.02
C ALA A 265 14.41 -17.23 7.31
N ALA A 266 14.45 -15.91 7.54
CA ALA A 266 15.13 -15.35 8.72
C ALA A 266 14.46 -14.09 9.26
N ILE A 267 14.32 -14.00 10.59
CA ILE A 267 13.77 -12.84 11.28
C ILE A 267 14.72 -12.28 12.34
N THR A 268 14.58 -11.00 12.65
CA THR A 268 15.19 -10.35 13.83
C THR A 268 14.08 -9.77 14.70
N GLY A 269 14.06 -10.20 15.96
CA GLY A 269 12.99 -9.91 16.90
C GLY A 269 12.21 -11.17 17.27
N SER A 270 11.48 -11.09 18.37
CA SER A 270 10.68 -12.18 18.94
C SER A 270 9.21 -11.92 18.62
N PRO A 271 8.53 -12.79 17.84
CA PRO A 271 7.11 -12.62 17.55
C PRO A 271 6.26 -12.50 18.82
N ALA A 272 5.15 -11.77 18.73
CA ALA A 272 4.19 -11.64 19.82
C ALA A 272 3.52 -12.98 20.16
N ALA A 273 3.06 -13.13 21.40
CA ALA A 273 2.24 -14.28 21.79
C ALA A 273 1.00 -14.39 20.90
N GLY A 274 0.62 -15.61 20.52
CA GLY A 274 -0.46 -15.88 19.56
C GLY A 274 0.00 -16.00 18.11
N SER A 275 1.25 -15.66 17.79
CA SER A 275 1.85 -15.97 16.49
C SER A 275 1.80 -17.48 16.23
N ASN A 276 1.28 -17.89 15.07
CA ASN A 276 1.04 -19.29 14.74
C ASN A 276 1.06 -19.50 13.22
N GLY A 277 1.02 -20.75 12.76
CA GLY A 277 0.89 -21.10 11.33
C GLY A 277 2.10 -20.72 10.45
N ASN A 278 3.14 -20.09 10.99
CA ASN A 278 4.28 -19.64 10.20
C ASN A 278 5.16 -20.80 9.72
N LEU A 279 5.65 -20.68 8.51
CA LEU A 279 6.49 -21.62 7.79
C LEU A 279 7.87 -21.01 7.53
N GLY A 280 8.83 -21.87 7.17
CA GLY A 280 10.17 -21.48 6.74
C GLY A 280 10.66 -22.48 5.71
N VAL A 281 9.94 -22.54 4.59
CA VAL A 281 10.13 -23.54 3.52
C VAL A 281 10.29 -22.84 2.19
N ASP A 282 10.95 -23.51 1.23
CA ASP A 282 11.03 -22.96 -0.13
C ASP A 282 9.61 -22.76 -0.70
N PRO A 283 9.22 -21.53 -1.11
CA PRO A 283 7.95 -21.25 -1.76
C PRO A 283 7.72 -22.05 -3.03
N GLN A 284 8.77 -22.58 -3.65
CA GLN A 284 8.71 -23.26 -4.93
C GLN A 284 8.00 -22.41 -5.99
N PHE A 285 8.48 -21.18 -6.18
CA PHE A 285 8.01 -20.31 -7.24
C PHE A 285 8.14 -21.00 -8.60
N ALA A 286 7.18 -20.76 -9.50
CA ALA A 286 7.07 -21.45 -10.77
C ALA A 286 8.31 -21.28 -11.66
N ALA A 287 8.93 -20.09 -11.65
CA ALA A 287 10.22 -19.83 -12.30
C ALA A 287 10.87 -18.55 -11.77
N ALA A 288 12.12 -18.28 -12.15
CA ALA A 288 12.77 -17.00 -11.88
C ALA A 288 11.96 -15.83 -12.48
N GLY A 289 11.60 -14.84 -11.64
CA GLY A 289 10.75 -13.71 -12.04
C GLY A 289 9.27 -14.05 -12.22
N ASN A 290 8.88 -15.32 -12.05
CA ASN A 290 7.50 -15.76 -11.99
C ASN A 290 7.20 -16.26 -10.58
N PHE A 291 6.65 -15.37 -9.77
CA PHE A 291 6.42 -15.59 -8.34
C PHE A 291 5.07 -16.25 -8.01
N HIS A 292 4.38 -16.81 -9.00
CA HIS A 292 3.30 -17.75 -8.75
C HIS A 292 3.85 -19.00 -8.07
N LEU A 293 3.07 -19.60 -7.18
CA LEU A 293 3.42 -20.87 -6.55
C LEU A 293 3.29 -22.02 -7.56
N SER A 294 4.30 -22.90 -7.60
CA SER A 294 4.22 -24.14 -8.38
C SER A 294 3.22 -25.12 -7.76
N ALA A 295 2.84 -26.18 -8.50
CA ALA A 295 1.75 -27.08 -8.09
C ALA A 295 2.08 -27.93 -6.86
N ALA A 296 3.37 -28.06 -6.57
CA ALA A 296 3.87 -28.82 -5.43
C ALA A 296 4.23 -27.90 -4.25
N SER A 297 3.97 -26.59 -4.36
CA SER A 297 4.37 -25.65 -3.34
C SER A 297 3.67 -25.96 -2.02
N PRO A 298 4.41 -25.98 -0.89
CA PRO A 298 3.82 -26.16 0.43
C PRO A 298 3.00 -24.96 0.89
N LEU A 299 3.03 -23.85 0.14
CA LEU A 299 2.35 -22.60 0.49
C LEU A 299 0.94 -22.48 -0.10
N LEU A 300 0.53 -23.46 -0.92
CA LEU A 300 -0.82 -23.53 -1.47
C LEU A 300 -1.84 -23.84 -0.36
N GLY A 301 -2.87 -23.02 -0.25
CA GLY A 301 -3.96 -23.13 0.71
C GLY A 301 -3.55 -23.04 2.18
N ALA A 302 -2.31 -22.66 2.48
CA ALA A 302 -1.75 -22.65 3.82
C ALA A 302 -2.02 -21.33 4.59
N GLY A 303 -2.70 -20.36 3.98
CA GLY A 303 -3.05 -19.08 4.59
C GLY A 303 -4.31 -19.14 5.45
N THR A 304 -4.49 -18.10 6.28
CA THR A 304 -5.72 -17.87 7.04
C THR A 304 -6.74 -17.07 6.21
N PRO A 305 -8.04 -17.46 6.19
CA PRO A 305 -9.08 -16.70 5.50
C PRO A 305 -9.57 -15.47 6.29
N ALA A 306 -9.13 -15.30 7.54
CA ALA A 306 -9.57 -14.23 8.44
C ALA A 306 -8.39 -13.51 9.13
N PRO A 307 -7.43 -12.96 8.36
CA PRO A 307 -6.31 -12.22 8.94
C PRO A 307 -6.82 -10.93 9.61
N ALA A 308 -6.11 -10.47 10.65
CA ALA A 308 -6.35 -9.16 11.23
C ALA A 308 -6.11 -8.06 10.18
N GLY A 309 -6.96 -7.04 10.15
CA GLY A 309 -6.96 -6.01 9.09
C GLY A 309 -7.80 -6.39 7.87
N GLY A 310 -8.20 -7.66 7.74
CA GLY A 310 -9.06 -8.15 6.67
C GLY A 310 -8.29 -8.78 5.51
N LEU A 311 -8.99 -9.60 4.72
CA LEU A 311 -8.44 -10.27 3.55
C LEU A 311 -8.75 -9.45 2.28
N PRO A 312 -7.76 -9.17 1.41
CA PRO A 312 -8.02 -8.58 0.10
C PRO A 312 -9.01 -9.44 -0.71
N THR A 313 -9.96 -8.82 -1.41
CA THR A 313 -10.95 -9.58 -2.19
C THR A 313 -10.36 -10.24 -3.43
N MET A 314 -9.26 -9.67 -3.96
CA MET A 314 -8.59 -10.14 -5.16
C MET A 314 -7.09 -10.33 -4.94
N ASP A 315 -6.49 -11.12 -5.82
CA ASP A 315 -5.05 -11.27 -5.99
C ASP A 315 -4.41 -10.15 -6.78
N LEU A 316 -3.07 -10.17 -6.88
CA LEU A 316 -2.32 -9.15 -7.58
C LEU A 316 -2.69 -9.05 -9.07
N GLU A 317 -3.28 -10.08 -9.67
CA GLU A 317 -3.71 -10.10 -11.08
C GLU A 317 -5.22 -9.88 -11.24
N GLY A 318 -5.95 -9.66 -10.13
CA GLY A 318 -7.39 -9.45 -10.12
C GLY A 318 -8.23 -10.73 -10.06
N ASN A 319 -7.64 -11.89 -9.74
CA ASN A 319 -8.37 -13.13 -9.49
C ASN A 319 -8.95 -13.15 -8.07
N PRO A 320 -10.05 -13.87 -7.79
CA PRO A 320 -10.54 -14.07 -6.42
C PRO A 320 -9.47 -14.57 -5.46
N ARG A 321 -9.44 -14.02 -4.23
CA ARG A 321 -8.45 -14.42 -3.21
C ARG A 321 -8.74 -15.76 -2.53
N THR A 322 -9.94 -16.30 -2.69
CA THR A 322 -10.33 -17.53 -1.99
C THR A 322 -10.86 -18.55 -2.99
N TYR A 323 -10.31 -19.76 -2.93
CA TYR A 323 -10.79 -20.92 -3.66
C TYR A 323 -11.07 -22.05 -2.68
N ALA A 324 -12.26 -22.63 -2.74
CA ALA A 324 -12.70 -23.71 -1.83
C ALA A 324 -12.50 -23.41 -0.31
N GLY A 325 -12.50 -22.13 0.07
CA GLY A 325 -12.33 -21.69 1.46
C GLY A 325 -10.88 -21.63 1.95
N THR A 326 -9.90 -21.91 1.08
CA THR A 326 -8.47 -21.74 1.38
C THR A 326 -7.93 -20.46 0.75
N VAL A 327 -6.75 -20.05 1.23
CA VAL A 327 -6.00 -18.88 0.75
C VAL A 327 -4.54 -19.29 0.62
N ASP A 328 -3.90 -18.94 -0.49
CA ASP A 328 -2.47 -19.12 -0.67
C ASP A 328 -1.68 -18.03 0.06
N LEU A 329 -0.44 -18.35 0.47
CA LEU A 329 0.46 -17.31 0.96
C LEU A 329 1.01 -16.51 -0.22
N GLY A 330 1.11 -15.19 -0.03
CA GLY A 330 1.70 -14.27 -0.98
C GLY A 330 0.69 -13.50 -1.82
N ALA A 331 1.23 -12.80 -2.83
CA ALA A 331 0.50 -11.83 -3.65
C ALA A 331 -0.47 -12.48 -4.65
N TYR A 332 -0.17 -13.70 -5.08
CA TYR A 332 -0.89 -14.44 -6.11
C TYR A 332 -1.75 -15.53 -5.48
N GLU A 333 -2.93 -15.77 -6.04
CA GLU A 333 -3.77 -16.90 -5.67
C GLU A 333 -3.79 -17.89 -6.83
N ARG A 334 -3.57 -19.17 -6.52
CA ARG A 334 -3.61 -20.24 -7.50
C ARG A 334 -5.02 -20.80 -7.59
N GLY A 335 -5.73 -20.41 -8.65
CA GLY A 335 -7.14 -20.75 -8.84
C GLY A 335 -7.48 -22.19 -9.25
N ASP A 336 -6.50 -23.07 -9.45
CA ASP A 336 -6.77 -24.48 -9.72
C ASP A 336 -7.02 -25.25 -8.43
N VAL A 337 -8.28 -25.67 -8.31
CA VAL A 337 -8.79 -26.64 -7.36
C VAL A 337 -7.89 -27.87 -7.39
N ILE A 338 -7.06 -28.05 -6.35
CA ILE A 338 -6.23 -29.25 -6.15
C ILE A 338 -7.08 -30.54 -5.98
N PHE A 339 -8.42 -30.45 -6.06
CA PHE A 339 -9.36 -31.56 -5.90
C PHE A 339 -10.47 -31.58 -6.95
N ALA A 340 -10.13 -31.64 -8.23
CA ALA A 340 -11.05 -32.16 -9.27
C ALA A 340 -10.75 -33.63 -9.63
N ASP A 341 -9.96 -34.34 -8.81
CA ASP A 341 -9.87 -35.79 -8.87
C ASP A 341 -10.83 -36.40 -7.83
N ASP A 342 -12.12 -36.30 -8.14
CA ASP A 342 -13.12 -37.26 -7.67
C ASP A 342 -12.70 -38.64 -8.19
N PHE A 343 -11.88 -39.34 -7.43
CA PHE A 343 -11.88 -40.81 -7.45
C PHE A 343 -13.19 -41.28 -6.80
N GLU A 344 -14.31 -41.11 -7.51
CA GLU A 344 -15.46 -41.97 -7.27
C GLU A 344 -15.17 -43.35 -7.89
N THR A 345 -14.94 -44.32 -7.01
CA THR A 345 -15.18 -45.75 -7.28
C THR A 345 -16.40 -46.20 -6.53
#